data_AF-A0A752A9R8-F1
#
_entry.id   AF-A0A752A9R8-F1
#
_cell.length_a   1.000
_cell.length_b   1.000
_cell.length_c   1.000
_cell.angle_alpha   90.00
_cell.angle_beta   90.00
_cell.angle_gamma   90.00
#
_symmetry.space_group_name_H-M   'P 1'
#
loop_
_entity.id
_entity.type
_entity.pdbx_description
1 polymer ?
#
loop_
_entity_poly.entity_id
_entity_poly.type
_entity_poly.pdbx_seq_one_letter_code
_entity_poly.pdbx_strand_id
1 'polypeptide(L)'
;MVKDELEEFSKLADQYIITCDHASLAALVESYTKQDFTFSHPLYEAHYLYCLGNCYSKLYETRKTEWYSDDLMKSVIFYRKAIHTLPKANWQEHVNNIHAYDSLRSMIETNLANRLSSQGRALCCIPHYDKAISIDNNPVAIISKANNELFLGNSLYDEG
;
A
#
# COMPACT_ATOMS: atom_id res chain seq x y z
N MET A 1 14.12 14.02 -5.61
CA MET A 1 13.50 12.98 -6.43
C MET A 1 12.48 13.60 -7.36
N VAL A 2 12.76 13.50 -8.65
CA VAL A 2 11.86 13.88 -9.73
C VAL A 2 11.09 12.66 -10.24
N LYS A 3 10.09 12.88 -11.11
CA LYS A 3 9.19 11.84 -11.61
C LYS A 3 9.93 10.64 -12.22
N ASP A 4 10.95 10.89 -13.03
CA ASP A 4 11.64 9.82 -13.78
C ASP A 4 12.43 8.88 -12.85
N GLU A 5 13.12 9.42 -11.85
CA GLU A 5 13.83 8.64 -10.82
C GLU A 5 12.86 7.76 -10.02
N LEU A 6 11.67 8.29 -9.73
CA LEU A 6 10.62 7.54 -9.04
C LEU A 6 10.04 6.41 -9.90
N GLU A 7 9.84 6.66 -11.18
CA GLU A 7 9.38 5.63 -12.11
C GLU A 7 10.42 4.51 -12.27
N GLU A 8 11.71 4.84 -12.28
CA GLU A 8 12.79 3.85 -12.31
C GLU A 8 12.78 2.98 -11.06
N PHE A 9 12.70 3.61 -9.87
CA PHE A 9 12.56 2.89 -8.61
C PHE A 9 11.35 1.95 -8.61
N SER A 10 10.17 2.44 -9.00
CA SER A 10 8.95 1.62 -9.04
C SER A 10 9.08 0.44 -9.99
N LYS A 11 9.63 0.65 -11.19
CA LYS A 11 9.83 -0.42 -12.19
C LYS A 11 10.77 -1.51 -11.68
N LEU A 12 11.88 -1.13 -11.04
CA LEU A 12 12.82 -2.08 -10.45
C LEU A 12 12.19 -2.86 -9.29
N ALA A 13 11.45 -2.17 -8.41
CA ALA A 13 10.73 -2.81 -7.32
C ALA A 13 9.71 -3.84 -7.85
N ASP A 14 8.90 -3.46 -8.84
CA ASP A 14 7.92 -4.35 -9.46
C ASP A 14 8.59 -5.56 -10.12
N GLN A 15 9.72 -5.35 -10.82
CA GLN A 15 10.49 -6.44 -11.42
C GLN A 15 10.92 -7.46 -10.35
N TYR A 16 11.51 -7.02 -9.24
CA TYR A 16 11.94 -7.93 -8.17
C TYR A 16 10.77 -8.61 -7.45
N ILE A 17 9.63 -7.93 -7.31
CA ILE A 17 8.41 -8.51 -6.76
C ILE A 17 7.90 -9.63 -7.67
N ILE A 18 7.85 -9.40 -8.99
CA ILE A 18 7.38 -10.37 -9.98
C ILE A 18 8.31 -11.57 -10.08
N THR A 19 9.63 -11.35 -10.12
CA THR A 19 10.62 -12.43 -10.17
C THR A 19 10.84 -13.13 -8.83
N CYS A 20 10.19 -12.64 -7.76
CA CYS A 20 10.37 -13.12 -6.38
C CYS A 20 11.83 -13.06 -5.90
N ASP A 21 12.61 -12.10 -6.41
CA ASP A 21 13.98 -11.86 -5.97
C ASP A 21 14.00 -11.05 -4.66
N HIS A 22 13.80 -11.76 -3.56
CA HIS A 22 13.74 -11.17 -2.22
C HIS A 22 15.05 -10.50 -1.80
N ALA A 23 16.20 -11.00 -2.24
CA ALA A 23 17.51 -10.45 -1.86
C ALA A 23 17.73 -9.09 -2.54
N SER A 24 17.50 -9.01 -3.85
CA SER A 24 17.61 -7.75 -4.59
C SER A 24 16.57 -6.73 -4.13
N LEU A 25 15.35 -7.16 -3.82
CA LEU A 25 14.31 -6.28 -3.27
C LEU A 25 14.70 -5.69 -1.91
N ALA A 26 15.27 -6.50 -1.02
CA ALA A 26 15.74 -6.03 0.28
C ALA A 26 16.88 -5.00 0.16
N ALA A 27 17.86 -5.29 -0.71
CA ALA A 27 18.97 -4.37 -0.99
C ALA A 27 18.49 -3.04 -1.60
N LEU A 28 17.50 -3.09 -2.50
CA LEU A 28 16.86 -1.91 -3.09
C LEU A 28 16.17 -1.07 -2.01
N VAL A 29 15.36 -1.69 -1.14
CA VAL A 29 14.68 -0.97 -0.07
C VAL A 29 15.67 -0.33 0.91
N GLU A 30 16.75 -1.04 1.25
CA GLU A 30 17.79 -0.51 2.13
C GLU A 30 18.50 0.71 1.53
N SER A 31 18.83 0.68 0.23
CA SER A 31 19.50 1.80 -0.43
C SER A 31 18.61 3.05 -0.51
N TYR A 32 17.30 2.87 -0.72
CA TYR A 32 16.32 3.96 -0.79
C TYR A 32 15.83 4.45 0.57
N THR A 33 16.06 3.72 1.67
CA THR A 33 15.66 4.17 3.02
C THR A 33 16.80 4.84 3.79
N LYS A 34 18.06 4.64 3.37
CA LYS A 34 19.23 5.33 3.91
C LYS A 34 19.46 6.74 3.36
N GLN A 35 18.82 7.07 2.25
CA GLN A 35 18.97 8.36 1.58
C GLN A 35 17.85 9.31 1.97
N ASP A 36 18.20 10.57 2.21
CA ASP A 36 17.23 11.64 2.37
C ASP A 36 16.84 12.19 1.00
N PHE A 37 15.57 12.02 0.62
CA PHE A 37 15.04 12.54 -0.62
C PHE A 37 14.24 13.83 -0.39
N THR A 38 14.51 14.83 -1.23
CA THR A 38 13.65 16.01 -1.37
C THR A 38 12.73 15.81 -2.56
N PHE A 39 11.41 15.87 -2.37
CA PHE A 39 10.44 15.63 -3.44
C PHE A 39 9.98 16.94 -4.06
N SER A 40 9.86 16.97 -5.39
CA SER A 40 9.35 18.15 -6.09
C SER A 40 7.85 18.36 -5.92
N HIS A 41 7.11 17.30 -5.53
CA HIS A 41 5.67 17.34 -5.36
C HIS A 41 5.19 16.30 -4.34
N PRO A 42 4.17 16.59 -3.50
CA PRO A 42 3.65 15.64 -2.51
C PRO A 42 3.15 14.32 -3.11
N LEU A 43 2.61 14.36 -4.33
CA LEU A 43 2.21 13.15 -5.06
C LEU A 43 3.39 12.16 -5.24
N TYR A 44 4.59 12.68 -5.53
CA TYR A 44 5.76 11.83 -5.75
C TYR A 44 6.29 11.25 -4.44
N GLU A 45 6.25 12.03 -3.36
CA GLU A 45 6.58 11.53 -2.03
C GLU A 45 5.60 10.43 -1.60
N ALA A 46 4.30 10.64 -1.79
CA ALA A 46 3.30 9.63 -1.47
C ALA A 46 3.46 8.37 -2.32
N HIS A 47 3.76 8.51 -3.61
CA HIS A 47 3.99 7.37 -4.49
C HIS A 47 5.27 6.60 -4.09
N TYR A 48 6.36 7.29 -3.74
CA TYR A 48 7.55 6.67 -3.16
C TYR A 48 7.23 5.86 -1.89
N LEU A 49 6.49 6.46 -0.95
CA LEU A 49 6.07 5.80 0.29
C LEU A 49 5.16 4.60 0.02
N TYR A 50 4.27 4.70 -0.96
CA TYR A 50 3.42 3.60 -1.42
C TYR A 50 4.25 2.44 -1.99
N CYS A 51 5.22 2.72 -2.87
CA CYS A 51 6.13 1.71 -3.43
C CYS A 51 6.91 1.00 -2.31
N LEU A 52 7.45 1.73 -1.33
CA LEU A 52 8.10 1.11 -0.15
C LEU A 52 7.12 0.23 0.64
N GLY A 53 5.87 0.66 0.79
CA GLY A 53 4.82 -0.14 1.41
C GLY A 53 4.61 -1.48 0.69
N ASN A 54 4.56 -1.47 -0.65
CA ASN A 54 4.45 -2.67 -1.48
C ASN A 54 5.67 -3.59 -1.32
N CYS A 55 6.88 -3.03 -1.37
CA CYS A 55 8.12 -3.78 -1.16
C CYS A 55 8.12 -4.47 0.21
N TYR A 56 7.83 -3.76 1.28
CA TYR A 56 7.76 -4.34 2.63
C TYR A 56 6.63 -5.35 2.78
N SER A 57 5.49 -5.14 2.11
CA SER A 57 4.40 -6.10 2.11
C SER A 57 4.83 -7.43 1.50
N LYS A 58 5.71 -7.39 0.48
CA LYS A 58 6.25 -8.59 -0.15
C LYS A 58 7.41 -9.21 0.62
N LEU A 59 8.29 -8.40 1.21
CA LEU A 59 9.41 -8.88 2.02
C LEU A 59 8.93 -9.59 3.30
N TYR A 60 7.85 -9.12 3.91
CA TYR A 60 7.40 -9.56 5.23
C TYR A 60 5.95 -10.08 5.19
N GLU A 61 5.72 -11.24 4.59
CA GLU A 61 4.40 -11.87 4.56
C GLU A 61 4.01 -12.45 5.94
N THR A 62 2.77 -12.23 6.40
CA THR A 62 2.32 -12.64 7.76
C THR A 62 2.58 -14.10 8.09
N ARG A 63 2.50 -15.00 7.11
CA ARG A 63 2.70 -16.45 7.30
C ARG A 63 4.17 -16.89 7.26
N LYS A 64 5.09 -16.00 6.88
CA LYS A 64 6.52 -16.29 6.70
C LYS A 64 7.41 -15.52 7.67
N THR A 65 6.86 -14.55 8.38
CA THR A 65 7.55 -13.73 9.36
C THR A 65 6.98 -14.00 10.74
N GLU A 66 7.84 -14.00 11.75
CA GLU A 66 7.43 -14.18 13.14
C GLU A 66 6.33 -13.16 13.51
N TRP A 67 5.27 -13.66 14.17
CA TRP A 67 4.07 -12.86 14.46
C TRP A 67 4.34 -11.62 15.32
N TYR A 68 5.42 -11.64 16.11
CA TYR A 68 5.87 -10.56 16.98
C TYR A 68 6.89 -9.63 16.31
N SER A 69 7.26 -9.85 15.04
CA SER A 69 8.24 -9.02 14.36
C SER A 69 7.66 -7.65 13.99
N ASP A 70 8.39 -6.59 14.35
CA ASP A 70 8.09 -5.22 13.93
C ASP A 70 8.08 -5.06 12.40
N ASP A 71 8.76 -5.95 11.68
CA ASP A 71 8.79 -5.97 10.22
C ASP A 71 7.39 -6.10 9.60
N LEU A 72 6.48 -6.81 10.29
CA LEU A 72 5.11 -6.96 9.83
C LEU A 72 4.36 -5.63 9.73
N MET A 73 4.75 -4.64 10.54
CA MET A 73 4.13 -3.31 10.58
C MET A 73 4.70 -2.33 9.55
N LYS A 74 5.88 -2.60 8.98
CA LYS A 74 6.56 -1.66 8.08
C LYS A 74 5.66 -1.25 6.91
N SER A 75 5.05 -2.20 6.20
CA SER A 75 4.13 -1.89 5.09
C SER A 75 2.95 -1.02 5.53
N VAL A 76 2.32 -1.34 6.66
CA VAL A 76 1.21 -0.57 7.24
C VAL A 76 1.63 0.88 7.55
N ILE A 77 2.82 1.06 8.14
CA ILE A 77 3.37 2.38 8.47
C ILE A 77 3.58 3.19 7.20
N PHE A 78 4.20 2.61 6.18
CA PHE A 78 4.48 3.30 4.92
C PHE A 78 3.21 3.66 4.14
N TYR A 79 2.22 2.78 4.09
CA TYR A 79 0.92 3.11 3.50
C TYR A 79 0.21 4.26 4.24
N ARG A 80 0.25 4.27 5.57
CA ARG A 80 -0.32 5.36 6.37
C ARG A 80 0.40 6.69 6.15
N LYS A 81 1.73 6.65 6.06
CA LYS A 81 2.53 7.83 5.68
C LYS A 81 2.12 8.33 4.29
N ALA A 82 2.01 7.45 3.30
CA ALA A 82 1.58 7.81 1.94
C ALA A 82 0.21 8.48 1.91
N ILE A 83 -0.78 7.94 2.65
CA ILE A 83 -2.12 8.54 2.79
C ILE A 83 -2.09 9.94 3.43
N HIS A 84 -1.21 10.14 4.40
CA HIS A 84 -1.05 11.41 5.11
C HIS A 84 -0.35 12.46 4.25
N THR A 85 0.68 12.05 3.51
CA THR A 85 1.40 12.91 2.57
C THR A 85 0.52 13.32 1.39
N LEU A 86 -0.40 12.45 0.96
CA LEU A 86 -1.38 12.78 -0.07
C LEU A 86 -2.30 13.93 0.41
N PRO A 87 -2.24 15.11 -0.23
CA PRO A 87 -3.17 16.18 0.09
C PRO A 87 -4.61 15.73 -0.18
N LYS A 88 -5.57 16.39 0.47
CA LYS A 88 -6.95 16.33 -0.01
C LYS A 88 -6.96 17.05 -1.36
N ALA A 89 -7.42 16.36 -2.41
CA ALA A 89 -7.46 16.91 -3.76
C ALA A 89 -8.08 18.31 -3.72
N ASN A 90 -7.34 19.32 -4.19
CA ASN A 90 -7.86 20.67 -4.28
C ASN A 90 -8.49 20.82 -5.67
N TRP A 91 -9.75 21.26 -5.72
CA TRP A 91 -10.45 21.56 -6.97
C TRP A 91 -9.79 22.66 -7.82
N GLN A 92 -8.82 23.39 -7.26
CA GLN A 92 -7.98 24.35 -7.99
C GLN A 92 -6.83 23.68 -8.77
N GLU A 93 -6.51 22.42 -8.47
CA GLU A 93 -5.55 21.65 -9.25
C GLU A 93 -6.18 21.17 -10.56
N HIS A 94 -5.37 21.02 -11.61
CA HIS A 94 -5.85 20.50 -12.90
C HIS A 94 -6.52 19.12 -12.73
N VAL A 95 -7.56 18.85 -13.50
CA VAL A 95 -8.36 17.60 -13.48
C VAL A 95 -7.47 16.34 -13.53
N ASN A 96 -6.38 16.35 -14.31
CA ASN A 96 -5.43 15.24 -14.39
C ASN A 96 -4.73 14.95 -13.05
N ASN A 97 -4.45 15.98 -12.24
CA ASN A 97 -3.83 15.80 -10.93
C ASN A 97 -4.83 15.21 -9.94
N ILE A 98 -6.09 15.67 -9.97
CA ILE A 98 -7.18 15.13 -9.13
C ILE A 98 -7.33 13.63 -9.37
N HIS A 99 -7.41 13.20 -10.64
CA HIS A 99 -7.48 11.78 -10.98
C HIS A 99 -6.25 11.00 -10.51
N ALA A 100 -5.04 11.56 -10.62
CA ALA A 100 -3.83 10.90 -10.14
C ALA A 100 -3.82 10.74 -8.61
N TYR A 101 -4.28 11.76 -7.86
CA TYR A 101 -4.42 11.68 -6.41
C TYR A 101 -5.43 10.64 -5.98
N ASP A 102 -6.60 10.63 -6.61
CA ASP A 102 -7.69 9.72 -6.30
C ASP A 102 -7.29 8.27 -6.63
N SER A 103 -6.71 8.04 -7.81
CA SER A 103 -6.22 6.73 -8.21
C SER A 103 -5.16 6.20 -7.24
N LEU A 104 -4.14 7.01 -6.91
CA LEU A 104 -3.10 6.61 -5.97
C LEU A 104 -3.67 6.35 -4.58
N ARG A 105 -4.59 7.20 -4.10
CA ARG A 105 -5.26 7.01 -2.81
C ARG A 105 -6.05 5.71 -2.80
N SER A 106 -6.84 5.42 -3.83
CA SER A 106 -7.60 4.17 -3.96
C SER A 106 -6.68 2.94 -3.88
N MET A 107 -5.53 2.98 -4.56
CA MET A 107 -4.53 1.90 -4.51
C MET A 107 -3.92 1.72 -3.12
N ILE A 108 -3.52 2.81 -2.45
CA ILE A 108 -2.94 2.73 -1.11
C ILE A 108 -3.96 2.21 -0.09
N GLU A 109 -5.19 2.73 -0.11
CA GLU A 109 -6.27 2.31 0.78
C GLU A 109 -6.55 0.80 0.62
N THR A 110 -6.59 0.32 -0.63
CA THR A 110 -6.77 -1.11 -0.94
C THR A 110 -5.63 -1.97 -0.38
N ASN A 111 -4.38 -1.58 -0.61
CA ASN A 111 -3.23 -2.37 -0.14
C ASN A 111 -3.04 -2.31 1.37
N LEU A 112 -3.36 -1.18 2.00
CA LEU A 112 -3.40 -1.06 3.46
C LEU A 112 -4.47 -1.99 4.04
N ALA A 113 -5.67 -1.99 3.47
CA ALA A 113 -6.76 -2.87 3.89
C ALA A 113 -6.39 -4.35 3.74
N ASN A 114 -5.85 -4.75 2.58
CA ASN A 114 -5.35 -6.11 2.33
C ASN A 114 -4.33 -6.51 3.40
N ARG A 115 -3.41 -5.61 3.72
CA ARG A 115 -2.36 -5.89 4.71
C ARG A 115 -2.94 -6.06 6.11
N LEU A 116 -3.84 -5.19 6.54
CA LEU A 116 -4.52 -5.29 7.83
C LEU A 116 -5.32 -6.60 7.93
N SER A 117 -6.08 -6.93 6.89
CA SER A 117 -6.84 -8.18 6.80
C SER A 117 -5.92 -9.40 6.93
N SER A 118 -4.79 -9.43 6.20
CA SER A 118 -3.81 -10.51 6.27
C SER A 118 -3.16 -10.71 7.65
N GLN A 119 -3.27 -9.71 8.53
CA GLN A 119 -2.79 -9.74 9.92
C GLN A 119 -3.89 -10.11 10.92
N GLY A 120 -5.07 -10.56 10.44
CA GLY A 120 -6.23 -10.86 11.27
C GLY A 120 -6.99 -9.64 11.76
N ARG A 121 -6.63 -8.42 11.31
CA ARG A 121 -7.32 -7.18 11.70
C ARG A 121 -8.54 -6.93 10.82
N ALA A 122 -9.40 -7.94 10.71
CA ALA A 122 -10.48 -8.04 9.73
C ALA A 122 -11.56 -6.94 9.86
N LEU A 123 -11.72 -6.34 11.03
CA LEU A 123 -12.62 -5.19 11.21
C LEU A 123 -11.94 -3.86 10.87
N CYS A 124 -10.64 -3.73 11.14
CA CYS A 124 -9.90 -2.50 10.90
C CYS A 124 -9.70 -2.18 9.42
N CYS A 125 -9.73 -3.19 8.54
CA CYS A 125 -9.55 -3.00 7.10
C CYS A 125 -10.82 -2.48 6.38
N ILE A 126 -12.02 -2.70 6.95
CA ILE A 126 -13.29 -2.38 6.29
C ILE A 126 -13.39 -0.91 5.85
N PRO A 127 -13.10 0.09 6.71
CA PRO A 127 -13.20 1.49 6.31
C PRO A 127 -12.25 1.87 5.16
N HIS A 128 -11.11 1.19 5.07
CA HIS A 128 -10.13 1.41 4.00
C HIS A 128 -10.63 0.83 2.67
N TYR A 129 -11.23 -0.36 2.67
CA TYR A 129 -11.91 -0.89 1.48
C TYR A 129 -13.06 0.03 1.03
N ASP A 130 -13.93 0.43 1.96
CA ASP A 130 -15.05 1.34 1.66
C ASP A 130 -14.55 2.65 1.04
N LYS A 131 -13.45 3.19 1.57
CA LYS A 131 -12.85 4.40 1.04
C LYS A 131 -12.36 4.22 -0.39
N ALA A 132 -11.61 3.15 -0.68
CA ALA A 132 -11.16 2.85 -2.04
C ALA A 132 -12.34 2.68 -3.02
N ILE A 133 -13.36 1.92 -2.63
CA ILE A 133 -14.58 1.71 -3.44
C ILE A 133 -15.28 3.05 -3.73
N SER A 134 -15.38 3.92 -2.73
CA SER A 134 -16.04 5.23 -2.90
C SER A 134 -15.32 6.18 -3.87
N ILE A 135 -14.02 5.99 -4.10
CA ILE A 135 -13.22 6.87 -4.95
C ILE A 135 -13.44 6.53 -6.43
N ASP A 136 -13.30 5.27 -6.81
CA ASP A 136 -13.26 4.85 -8.22
C ASP A 136 -13.90 3.48 -8.48
N ASN A 137 -14.72 2.95 -7.56
CA ASN A 137 -15.26 1.59 -7.61
C ASN A 137 -14.16 0.52 -7.80
N ASN A 138 -13.03 0.69 -7.12
CA ASN A 138 -11.87 -0.21 -7.24
C ASN A 138 -12.28 -1.69 -7.14
N PRO A 139 -12.17 -2.47 -8.23
CA PRO A 139 -12.63 -3.86 -8.24
C PRO A 139 -11.82 -4.76 -7.31
N VAL A 140 -10.53 -4.45 -7.10
CA VAL A 140 -9.67 -5.20 -6.17
C VAL A 140 -10.15 -4.97 -4.74
N ALA A 141 -10.51 -3.73 -4.37
CA ALA A 141 -11.07 -3.44 -3.05
C ALA A 141 -12.39 -4.17 -2.80
N ILE A 142 -13.29 -4.22 -3.81
CA ILE A 142 -14.57 -4.93 -3.72
C ILE A 142 -14.33 -6.42 -3.42
N ILE A 143 -13.50 -7.08 -4.23
CA ILE A 143 -13.21 -8.51 -4.09
C ILE A 143 -12.53 -8.80 -2.75
N SER A 144 -11.53 -7.99 -2.38
CA SER A 144 -10.82 -8.16 -1.11
C SER A 144 -11.71 -7.94 0.11
N LYS A 145 -12.63 -6.97 0.06
CA LYS A 145 -13.62 -6.74 1.11
C LYS A 145 -14.54 -7.95 1.26
N ALA A 146 -15.08 -8.46 0.16
CA ALA A 146 -15.93 -9.65 0.18
C ALA A 146 -15.21 -10.86 0.78
N ASN A 147 -13.96 -11.11 0.38
CA ASN A 147 -13.15 -12.19 0.97
C ASN A 147 -12.94 -12.02 2.47
N ASN A 148 -12.69 -10.79 2.93
CA ASN A 148 -12.54 -10.50 4.36
C ASN A 148 -13.85 -10.71 5.13
N GLU A 149 -14.99 -10.33 4.56
CA GLU A 149 -16.31 -10.55 5.16
C GLU A 149 -16.67 -12.04 5.24
N LEU A 150 -16.37 -12.82 4.20
CA LEU A 150 -16.51 -14.28 4.22
C LEU A 150 -15.64 -14.90 5.31
N PHE A 151 -14.37 -14.49 5.42
CA PHE A 151 -13.48 -14.94 6.49
C PHE A 151 -14.05 -14.65 7.89
N LEU A 152 -14.58 -13.44 8.09
CA LEU A 152 -15.19 -13.05 9.36
C LEU A 152 -16.45 -13.87 9.65
N GLY A 153 -17.29 -14.10 8.64
CA GLY A 153 -18.48 -14.94 8.74
C GLY A 153 -18.14 -16.35 9.20
N ASN A 154 -17.21 -16.99 8.49
CA ASN A 154 -16.76 -18.34 8.81
C ASN A 154 -16.16 -18.42 10.23
N SER A 155 -15.32 -17.45 10.58
CA SER A 155 -14.60 -17.45 11.87
C SER A 155 -15.48 -17.18 13.08
N LEU A 156 -16.60 -16.45 12.91
CA LEU A 156 -17.48 -16.08 14.02
C LEU A 156 -18.71 -16.99 14.16
N TYR A 157 -19.22 -17.52 13.05
CA TYR A 157 -20.53 -18.17 13.02
C TYR A 157 -20.48 -19.64 12.61
N ASP A 158 -19.56 -20.03 11.72
CA ASP A 158 -19.55 -21.39 11.17
C ASP A 158 -18.58 -22.33 11.91
N GLU A 159 -17.39 -21.83 12.30
CA GLU A 159 -16.36 -22.59 13.03
C GLU A 159 -16.26 -22.21 14.53
N GLY A 160 -17.24 -21.45 15.04
CA GLY A 160 -17.33 -20.99 16.43
C GLY A 160 -17.66 -22.08 17.45
#